data_AF-A0A2S7CZ22-F1
#
_entry.id   AF-A0A2S7CZ22-F1
#
_cell.length_a   1.000
_cell.length_b   1.000
_cell.length_c   1.000
_cell.angle_alpha   90.00
_cell.angle_beta   90.00
_cell.angle_gamma   90.00
#
_symmetry.space_group_name_H-M   'P 1'
#
loop_
_entity.id
_entity.type
_entity.pdbx_description
1 polymer ?
#
loop_
_entity_poly.entity_id
_entity_poly.type
_entity_poly.pdbx_seq_one_letter_code
_entity_poly.pdbx_strand_id
1 'polypeptide(L)'
;MKGPLLLLLCAAFPALAASKAPVDLKAPRPFAEQAEQVRRDLSDGDTYAEIGADNRAKVLAALQRMQTALQASSDPAQLTPESSAAVFNDQELVNALLTKAGEESRMVCQRVRAVGSHLSTTQCMTVAERRRLRDGNKDELTRLQRQNVATQPGM
;
A
#
# COMPACT_ATOMS: atom_id res chain seq x y z
N MET A 1 -28.10 54.82 3.72
CA MET A 1 -29.30 53.98 3.44
C MET A 1 -29.03 53.27 2.12
N LYS A 2 -28.80 51.95 1.99
CA LYS A 2 -29.19 50.75 2.75
C LYS A 2 -28.12 49.67 2.44
N GLY A 3 -27.62 48.93 3.43
CA GLY A 3 -27.22 47.52 3.23
C GLY A 3 -28.41 46.62 3.59
N PRO A 4 -28.30 45.28 3.66
CA PRO A 4 -27.27 44.33 3.21
C PRO A 4 -27.90 43.20 2.33
N LEU A 5 -27.15 42.19 1.85
CA LEU A 5 -27.55 40.76 1.93
C LEU A 5 -26.44 39.82 1.42
N LEU A 6 -26.18 38.84 2.29
CA LEU A 6 -25.32 37.67 2.25
C LEU A 6 -25.63 36.69 1.09
N LEU A 7 -24.62 36.06 0.50
CA LEU A 7 -24.76 34.69 -0.02
C LEU A 7 -23.44 33.92 0.12
N LEU A 8 -23.47 32.98 1.07
CA LEU A 8 -22.47 31.98 1.39
C LEU A 8 -22.10 31.16 0.14
N LEU A 9 -20.82 31.12 -0.22
CA LEU A 9 -20.29 30.14 -1.18
C LEU A 9 -19.67 28.98 -0.38
N CYS A 10 -20.33 27.82 -0.42
CA CYS A 10 -19.90 26.59 0.23
C CYS A 10 -18.50 26.16 -0.24
N ALA A 11 -17.53 26.17 0.67
CA ALA A 11 -16.26 25.48 0.48
C ALA A 11 -16.51 23.96 0.59
N ALA A 12 -16.60 23.27 -0.55
CA ALA A 12 -16.49 21.82 -0.60
C ALA A 12 -15.03 21.44 -0.36
N PHE A 13 -14.65 21.25 0.91
CA PHE A 13 -13.40 20.57 1.23
C PHE A 13 -13.52 19.11 0.80
N PRO A 14 -12.65 18.59 -0.09
CA PRO A 14 -12.57 17.16 -0.30
C PRO A 14 -12.13 16.54 1.03
N ALA A 15 -12.94 15.64 1.57
CA ALA A 15 -12.54 14.85 2.72
C ALA A 15 -11.28 14.07 2.33
N LEU A 16 -10.14 14.49 2.88
CA LEU A 16 -8.91 13.71 2.80
C LEU A 16 -9.15 12.46 3.63
N ALA A 17 -9.51 11.36 2.97
CA ALA A 17 -9.59 10.05 3.61
C ALA A 17 -8.17 9.70 4.08
N ALA A 18 -7.86 10.00 5.33
CA ALA A 18 -6.65 9.53 5.97
C ALA A 18 -6.71 8.00 5.96
N SER A 19 -5.83 7.37 5.19
CA SER A 19 -5.66 5.92 5.17
C SER A 19 -5.39 5.47 6.60
N LYS A 20 -6.37 4.82 7.23
CA LYS A 20 -6.22 4.34 8.61
C LYS A 20 -5.18 3.22 8.61
N ALA A 21 -4.22 3.28 9.53
CA ALA A 21 -3.19 2.26 9.66
C ALA A 21 -3.84 0.87 9.83
N PRO A 22 -3.33 -0.19 9.16
CA PRO A 22 -3.89 -1.54 9.26
C PRO A 22 -3.94 -2.07 10.70
N VAL A 23 -2.93 -1.75 11.51
CA VAL A 23 -2.84 -2.09 12.94
C VAL A 23 -2.53 -0.85 13.77
N ASP A 24 -3.37 -0.57 14.76
CA ASP A 24 -3.22 0.52 15.72
C ASP A 24 -3.66 0.09 17.12
N LEU A 25 -2.70 -0.05 18.03
CA LEU A 25 -2.91 -0.44 19.42
C LEU A 25 -3.58 0.65 20.26
N LYS A 26 -3.57 1.90 19.80
CA LYS A 26 -4.26 3.02 20.46
C LYS A 26 -5.69 3.18 19.97
N ALA A 27 -6.06 2.48 18.90
CA ALA A 27 -7.43 2.52 18.40
C ALA A 27 -8.38 1.86 19.43
N PRO A 28 -9.65 2.31 19.51
CA PRO A 28 -10.65 1.70 20.39
C PRO A 28 -10.95 0.22 20.09
N ARG A 29 -10.56 -0.27 18.91
CA ARG A 29 -10.78 -1.64 18.48
C ARG A 29 -9.73 -2.57 19.12
N PRO A 30 -10.12 -3.70 19.73
CA PRO A 30 -9.17 -4.67 20.28
C PRO A 30 -8.15 -5.15 19.25
N PHE A 31 -6.89 -5.30 19.66
CA PHE A 31 -5.81 -5.80 18.79
C PHE A 31 -6.15 -7.16 18.17
N ALA A 32 -6.77 -8.07 18.93
CA ALA A 32 -7.16 -9.39 18.43
C ALA A 32 -8.07 -9.30 17.20
N GLU A 33 -9.04 -8.38 17.19
CA GLU A 33 -9.92 -8.18 16.04
C GLU A 33 -9.16 -7.60 14.84
N GLN A 34 -8.22 -6.69 15.08
CA GLN A 34 -7.37 -6.13 14.03
C GLN A 34 -6.47 -7.20 13.41
N ALA A 35 -5.81 -8.01 14.23
CA ALA A 35 -4.94 -9.09 13.78
C ALA A 35 -5.72 -10.15 12.98
N GLU A 36 -6.92 -10.53 13.42
CA GLU A 36 -7.79 -11.44 12.67
C GLU A 36 -8.24 -10.85 11.33
N GLN A 37 -8.56 -9.55 11.27
CA GLN A 37 -8.86 -8.89 10.00
C GLN A 37 -7.67 -8.95 9.05
N VAL A 38 -6.47 -8.59 9.52
CA VAL A 38 -5.25 -8.65 8.70
C VAL A 38 -4.98 -10.08 8.21
N ARG A 39 -5.18 -11.10 9.04
CA ARG A 39 -5.02 -12.51 8.62
C ARG A 39 -5.99 -12.88 7.50
N ARG A 40 -7.25 -12.42 7.57
CA ARG A 40 -8.25 -12.61 6.52
C ARG A 40 -7.85 -11.89 5.23
N ASP A 41 -7.46 -10.62 5.33
CA ASP A 41 -7.05 -9.79 4.18
C ASP A 41 -5.78 -10.33 3.51
N LEU A 42 -4.89 -11.00 4.27
CA LEU A 42 -3.72 -11.71 3.71
C LEU A 42 -4.07 -13.06 3.08
N SER A 43 -5.30 -13.54 3.23
CA SER A 43 -5.78 -14.82 2.71
C SER A 43 -6.79 -14.70 1.59
N ASP A 44 -7.40 -13.52 1.40
CA ASP A 44 -8.40 -13.28 0.36
C ASP A 44 -7.81 -13.31 -1.07
N GLY A 45 -6.53 -12.99 -1.22
CA GLY A 45 -5.83 -12.94 -2.50
C GLY A 45 -6.01 -11.62 -3.27
N ASP A 46 -6.79 -10.68 -2.73
CA ASP A 46 -7.20 -9.45 -3.40
C ASP A 46 -6.64 -8.20 -2.69
N THR A 47 -6.86 -8.06 -1.38
CA THR A 47 -6.57 -6.82 -0.63
C THR A 47 -5.08 -6.46 -0.66
N TYR A 48 -4.24 -7.49 -0.56
CA TYR A 48 -2.79 -7.38 -0.62
C TYR A 48 -2.21 -8.26 -1.73
N ALA A 49 -2.86 -8.30 -2.91
CA ALA A 49 -2.47 -9.15 -4.04
C ALA A 49 -0.98 -9.06 -4.43
N GLU A 50 -0.34 -7.90 -4.22
CA GLU A 50 1.08 -7.68 -4.56
C GLU A 50 2.05 -7.96 -3.39
N ILE A 51 1.57 -8.47 -2.25
CA ILE A 51 2.46 -8.86 -1.16
C ILE A 51 3.24 -10.13 -1.49
N GLY A 52 4.57 -10.05 -1.47
CA GLY A 52 5.43 -11.22 -1.63
C GLY A 52 5.32 -12.21 -0.46
N ALA A 53 5.59 -13.49 -0.71
CA ALA A 53 5.52 -14.56 0.29
C ALA A 53 6.36 -14.28 1.54
N ASP A 54 7.57 -13.75 1.37
CA ASP A 54 8.46 -13.39 2.48
C ASP A 54 7.87 -12.29 3.37
N ASN A 55 7.29 -11.26 2.76
CA ASN A 55 6.67 -10.16 3.49
C ASN A 55 5.39 -10.62 4.20
N ARG A 56 4.61 -11.50 3.55
CA ARG A 56 3.45 -12.15 4.18
C ARG A 56 3.87 -12.95 5.42
N ALA A 57 4.92 -13.75 5.33
CA ALA A 57 5.44 -14.50 6.46
C ALA A 57 5.93 -13.58 7.59
N LYS A 58 6.61 -12.47 7.27
CA LYS A 58 7.05 -11.47 8.26
C LYS A 58 5.87 -10.83 8.99
N VAL A 59 4.81 -10.45 8.28
CA VAL A 59 3.61 -9.87 8.89
C VAL A 59 2.95 -10.88 9.83
N LEU A 60 2.76 -12.13 9.40
CA LEU A 60 2.15 -13.17 10.23
C LEU A 60 2.99 -13.45 11.49
N ALA A 61 4.31 -13.50 11.36
CA ALA A 61 5.22 -13.68 12.50
C ALA A 61 5.18 -12.49 13.47
N ALA A 62 5.11 -11.25 12.97
CA ALA A 62 5.00 -10.05 13.80
C ALA A 62 3.67 -10.00 14.56
N LEU A 63 2.54 -10.29 13.87
CA LEU A 63 1.23 -10.39 14.52
C LEU A 63 1.23 -11.43 15.65
N GLN A 64 1.89 -12.57 15.44
CA GLN A 64 2.01 -13.61 16.46
C GLN A 64 2.82 -13.13 17.68
N ARG A 65 3.96 -12.47 17.46
CA ARG A 65 4.77 -11.91 18.57
C ARG A 65 4.01 -10.88 19.38
N MET A 66 3.32 -9.96 18.69
CA MET A 66 2.46 -8.95 19.34
C MET A 66 1.36 -9.62 20.16
N GLN A 67 0.71 -10.66 19.62
CA GLN A 67 -0.33 -11.40 20.33
C GLN A 67 0.21 -12.07 21.60
N THR A 68 1.38 -12.70 21.54
CA THR A 68 2.02 -13.30 22.72
C THR A 68 2.37 -12.25 23.77
N ALA A 69 2.94 -11.11 23.37
CA ALA A 69 3.30 -10.03 24.28
C ALA A 69 2.07 -9.43 24.98
N LEU A 70 0.98 -9.22 24.24
CA LEU A 70 -0.27 -8.65 24.76
C LEU A 70 -1.13 -9.65 25.54
N GLN A 71 -0.92 -10.95 25.38
CA GLN A 71 -1.54 -11.96 26.26
C GLN A 71 -0.89 -12.00 27.63
N ALA A 72 0.40 -11.67 27.73
CA ALA A 72 1.10 -11.59 29.01
C ALA A 72 0.67 -10.37 29.84
N SER A 73 0.22 -9.29 29.18
CA SER A 73 -0.34 -8.09 29.82
C SER A 73 -1.51 -7.56 28.97
N SER A 74 -2.74 -7.69 29.48
CA SER A 74 -3.97 -7.30 28.77
C SER A 74 -4.07 -5.81 28.41
N ASP A 75 -3.17 -4.99 28.94
CA ASP A 75 -3.04 -3.56 28.64
C ASP A 75 -1.61 -3.27 28.13
N PRO A 76 -1.44 -2.71 26.91
CA PRO A 76 -0.14 -2.27 26.41
C PRO A 76 0.58 -1.30 27.36
N ALA A 77 -0.15 -0.55 28.20
CA ALA A 77 0.43 0.35 29.19
C ALA A 77 1.03 -0.37 30.42
N GLN A 78 0.75 -1.67 30.57
CA GLN A 78 1.28 -2.52 31.64
C GLN A 78 2.46 -3.39 31.20
N LEU A 79 2.93 -3.22 29.96
CA LEU A 79 4.13 -3.87 29.46
C LEU A 79 5.39 -3.20 30.06
N THR A 80 6.46 -3.98 30.21
CA THR A 80 7.78 -3.40 30.52
C THR A 80 8.20 -2.44 29.40
N PRO A 81 9.10 -1.49 29.64
CA PRO A 81 9.59 -0.59 28.59
C PRO A 81 10.14 -1.33 27.37
N GLU A 82 10.84 -2.45 27.59
CA GLU A 82 11.44 -3.28 26.55
C GLU A 82 10.38 -4.02 25.73
N SER A 83 9.39 -4.62 26.39
CA SER A 83 8.30 -5.33 25.72
C SER A 83 7.37 -4.37 24.98
N SER A 84 7.14 -3.18 25.52
CA SER A 84 6.45 -2.08 24.83
C SER A 84 7.16 -1.69 23.54
N ALA A 85 8.47 -1.45 23.60
CA ALA A 85 9.26 -1.09 22.42
C ALA A 85 9.22 -2.18 21.35
N ALA A 86 9.33 -3.46 21.75
CA ALA A 86 9.23 -4.59 20.82
C ALA A 86 7.87 -4.64 20.11
N VAL A 87 6.77 -4.44 20.84
CA VAL A 87 5.41 -4.43 20.29
C VAL A 87 5.20 -3.26 19.32
N PHE A 88 5.69 -2.06 19.65
CA PHE A 88 5.61 -0.91 18.75
C PHE A 88 6.45 -1.12 17.48
N ASN A 89 7.64 -1.71 17.60
CA ASN A 89 8.46 -2.05 16.43
C ASN A 89 7.75 -3.07 15.51
N ASP A 90 7.09 -4.08 16.09
CA ASP A 90 6.30 -5.04 15.32
C ASP A 90 5.08 -4.41 14.66
N GLN A 91 4.40 -3.48 15.33
CA GLN A 91 3.32 -2.69 14.74
C GLN A 91 3.80 -1.88 13.53
N GLU A 92 4.91 -1.15 13.67
CA GLU A 92 5.48 -0.35 12.58
C GLU A 92 5.89 -1.23 11.40
N LEU A 93 6.49 -2.40 11.66
CA LEU A 93 6.83 -3.36 10.62
C LEU A 93 5.60 -3.83 9.86
N VAL A 94 4.54 -4.23 10.57
CA VAL A 94 3.28 -4.67 9.95
C VAL A 94 2.67 -3.54 9.13
N ASN A 95 2.57 -2.34 9.70
CA ASN A 95 1.97 -1.19 9.04
C ASN A 95 2.75 -0.79 7.79
N ALA A 96 4.08 -0.76 7.84
CA ALA A 96 4.91 -0.44 6.69
C ALA A 96 4.73 -1.44 5.54
N LEU A 97 4.74 -2.74 5.85
CA LEU A 97 4.58 -3.79 4.84
C LEU A 97 3.20 -3.78 4.21
N LEU A 98 2.14 -3.68 5.02
CA LEU A 98 0.76 -3.69 4.54
C LEU A 98 0.37 -2.41 3.82
N THR A 99 0.85 -1.25 4.27
CA THR A 99 0.61 0.04 3.58
C THR A 99 1.20 -0.02 2.17
N LYS A 100 2.47 -0.45 2.06
CA LYS A 100 3.10 -0.62 0.75
C LYS A 100 2.35 -1.63 -0.12
N ALA A 101 2.01 -2.80 0.41
CA ALA A 101 1.31 -3.84 -0.33
C ALA A 101 -0.07 -3.36 -0.82
N GLY A 102 -0.83 -2.64 0.01
CA GLY A 102 -2.12 -2.08 -0.38
C GLY A 102 -1.99 -1.00 -1.45
N GLU A 103 -0.98 -0.13 -1.35
CA GLU A 103 -0.69 0.87 -2.37
C GLU A 103 -0.35 0.24 -3.73
N GLU A 104 0.40 -0.86 -3.70
CA GLU A 104 0.83 -1.62 -4.88
C GLU A 104 -0.31 -2.44 -5.51
N SER A 105 -1.19 -3.00 -4.68
CA SER A 105 -2.32 -3.86 -5.11
C SER A 105 -3.51 -3.08 -5.66
N ARG A 106 -3.56 -1.75 -5.48
CA ARG A 106 -4.64 -0.92 -6.02
C ARG A 106 -4.73 -1.06 -7.54
N MET A 107 -5.95 -1.31 -8.03
CA MET A 107 -6.23 -1.35 -9.46
C MET A 107 -6.30 0.04 -10.07
N VAL A 108 -5.68 0.21 -11.24
CA VAL A 108 -5.79 1.43 -12.03
C VAL A 108 -6.19 1.08 -13.46
N CYS A 109 -7.42 1.45 -13.80
CA CYS A 109 -7.99 1.27 -15.14
C CYS A 109 -7.72 2.51 -16.00
N GLN A 110 -7.21 2.30 -17.21
CA GLN A 110 -7.02 3.36 -18.20
C GLN A 110 -7.65 2.95 -19.52
N ARG A 111 -8.28 3.93 -20.19
CA ARG A 111 -8.75 3.76 -21.56
C ARG A 111 -7.59 4.00 -22.52
N VAL A 112 -7.21 2.97 -23.26
CA VAL A 112 -6.06 2.98 -24.18
C VAL A 112 -6.52 2.74 -25.61
N ARG A 113 -5.73 3.22 -26.58
CA ARG A 113 -5.90 2.91 -28.01
C ARG A 113 -4.61 2.27 -28.49
N ALA A 114 -4.72 1.16 -29.21
CA ALA A 114 -3.56 0.55 -29.85
C ALA A 114 -3.07 1.46 -30.99
N VAL A 115 -1.75 1.52 -31.19
CA VAL A 115 -1.17 2.27 -32.31
C VAL A 115 -1.71 1.68 -33.62
N GLY A 116 -2.22 2.53 -34.51
CA GLY A 116 -2.84 2.11 -35.77
C GLY A 116 -4.31 1.69 -35.66
N SER A 117 -4.95 1.80 -34.49
CA SER A 117 -6.39 1.54 -34.33
C SER A 117 -7.11 2.71 -33.65
N HIS A 118 -8.32 3.03 -34.14
CA HIS A 118 -9.18 4.04 -33.50
C HIS A 118 -10.04 3.45 -32.37
N LEU A 119 -10.11 2.12 -32.29
CA LEU A 119 -10.88 1.43 -31.25
C LEU A 119 -10.17 1.58 -29.90
N SER A 120 -10.93 2.04 -28.90
CA SER A 120 -10.43 2.20 -27.53
C SER A 120 -10.90 1.04 -26.65
N THR A 121 -9.97 0.46 -25.91
CA THR A 121 -10.22 -0.60 -24.93
C THR A 121 -9.88 -0.10 -23.53
N THR A 122 -10.50 -0.69 -22.52
CA THR A 122 -10.16 -0.41 -21.12
C THR A 122 -9.19 -1.48 -20.65
N GLN A 123 -8.02 -1.06 -20.15
CA GLN A 123 -7.04 -1.95 -19.55
C GLN A 123 -6.88 -1.61 -18.07
N CYS A 124 -7.06 -2.61 -17.22
CA CYS A 124 -6.90 -2.50 -15.77
C CYS A 124 -5.70 -3.34 -15.36
N MET A 125 -4.87 -2.80 -14.48
CA MET A 125 -3.67 -3.45 -13.93
C MET A 125 -3.41 -2.88 -12.54
N THR A 126 -2.68 -3.61 -11.69
CA THR A 126 -2.25 -3.10 -10.38
C THR A 126 -1.21 -1.98 -10.56
N VAL A 127 -0.99 -1.18 -9.52
CA VAL A 127 0.05 -0.14 -9.53
C VAL A 127 1.44 -0.77 -9.67
N ALA A 128 1.68 -1.89 -9.00
CA ALA A 128 2.94 -2.62 -9.11
C ALA A 128 3.16 -3.20 -10.51
N GLU A 129 2.14 -3.84 -11.11
CA GLU A 129 2.23 -4.37 -12.46
C GLU A 129 2.51 -3.26 -13.48
N ARG A 130 1.81 -2.12 -13.36
CA ARG A 130 2.09 -0.93 -14.18
C ARG A 130 3.53 -0.45 -14.04
N ARG A 131 4.09 -0.47 -12.83
CA ARG A 131 5.50 -0.11 -12.60
C ARG A 131 6.43 -1.10 -13.31
N ARG A 132 6.23 -2.42 -13.12
CA ARG A 132 7.03 -3.47 -13.77
C ARG A 132 7.03 -3.33 -15.29
N LEU A 133 5.86 -3.09 -15.89
CA LEU A 133 5.74 -2.87 -17.33
C LEU A 133 6.54 -1.63 -17.80
N ARG A 134 6.44 -0.52 -17.08
CA ARG A 134 7.19 0.70 -17.43
C ARG A 134 8.69 0.52 -17.29
N ASP A 135 9.14 -0.11 -16.22
CA ASP A 135 10.57 -0.27 -15.95
C ASP A 135 11.19 -1.28 -16.92
N GLY A 136 10.51 -2.41 -17.19
CA GLY A 136 10.94 -3.36 -18.22
C GLY A 136 11.05 -2.74 -19.62
N ASN A 137 10.09 -1.88 -20.00
CA ASN A 137 10.17 -1.16 -21.29
C ASN A 137 11.37 -0.21 -21.34
N LYS A 138 11.71 0.48 -20.25
CA LYS A 138 12.87 1.39 -20.19
C LYS A 138 14.19 0.63 -20.26
N ASP A 139 14.28 -0.50 -19.56
CA ASP A 139 15.47 -1.34 -19.54
C ASP A 139 15.73 -1.91 -20.92
N GLU A 140 14.68 -2.36 -21.61
CA GLU A 140 14.76 -2.86 -22.98
C GLU A 140 15.23 -1.78 -23.97
N LEU A 141 14.65 -0.58 -23.91
CA LEU A 141 15.08 0.54 -24.76
C LEU A 141 16.55 0.89 -24.49
N THR A 142 16.96 0.92 -23.22
CA THR A 142 18.35 1.18 -22.82
C THR A 142 19.29 0.11 -23.34
N ARG A 143 18.88 -1.16 -23.28
CA ARG A 143 19.64 -2.30 -23.79
C ARG A 143 19.85 -2.20 -25.30
N LEU A 144 18.78 -1.90 -26.05
CA LEU A 144 18.84 -1.73 -27.51
C LEU A 144 19.76 -0.56 -27.91
N GLN A 145 19.68 0.57 -27.19
CA GLN A 145 20.59 1.70 -27.41
C GLN A 145 22.06 1.33 -27.22
N ARG A 146 22.39 0.63 -26.12
CA ARG A 146 23.76 0.17 -25.85
C ARG A 146 24.27 -0.82 -26.90
N GLN A 147 23.42 -1.73 -27.35
CA GLN A 147 23.77 -2.69 -28.41
C GLN A 147 24.06 -1.99 -29.72
N ASN A 148 23.23 -1.02 -30.12
CA ASN A 148 23.43 -0.25 -31.35
C ASN A 148 24.76 0.54 -31.35
N VAL A 149 25.18 1.07 -30.19
CA VAL A 149 26.49 1.73 -30.02
C VAL A 149 27.65 0.72 -30.17
N ALA A 150 27.53 -0.48 -29.62
CA ALA A 150 28.58 -1.51 -29.72
C ALA A 150 28.72 -2.09 -31.15
N THR A 151 27.65 -2.07 -31.95
CA THR A 151 27.66 -2.54 -33.34
C THR A 151 28.02 -1.47 -34.37
N GLN A 152 28.34 -0.24 -33.95
CA GLN A 152 28.93 0.81 -34.80
C GLN A 152 30.44 0.96 -34.51
N PRO A 153 31.32 0.07 -35.00
CA PRO A 153 32.75 0.34 -34.98
C PRO A 153 33.06 1.34 -36.11
N GLY A 154 33.21 2.62 -35.77
CA GLY A 154 33.75 3.63 -36.68
C GLY A 154 32.92 4.91 -36.79
N MET A 155 33.24 5.87 -35.93
CA MET A 155 33.66 7.20 -36.39
C MET A 155 35.15 7.33 -36.08
#